data_AF-A0A1Y0G1F7-F1
#
_entry.id   AF-A0A1Y0G1F7-F1
#
_cell.length_a   1.000
_cell.length_b   1.000
_cell.length_c   1.000
_cell.angle_alpha   90.00
_cell.angle_beta   90.00
_cell.angle_gamma   90.00
#
_symmetry.space_group_name_H-M   'P 1'
#
loop_
_entity.id
_entity.type
_entity.pdbx_description
1 polymer ?
#
loop_
_entity_poly.entity_id
_entity_poly.type
_entity_poly.pdbx_seq_one_letter_code
_entity_poly.pdbx_strand_id
1 'polypeptide(L)'
;MNAIPRTAIFIALLTACSTTTVKEPDTSPWDAFGYRGMAGEVNRLAGEGSLNCGIHNHLDVNDPVNNHMTIADSRACIKSAIGTQTPFRYGSVRIPVDSYLFDALVLTASGEYWSIKYDSMLDGSDAQRFVERCDDVKIDYKSLQYEGIGCEIIKEDEWQDAVKNI
;
A
#
# COMPACT_ATOMS: atom_id res chain seq x y z
N MET A 1 -11.28 -54.39 43.94
CA MET A 1 -11.56 -53.70 42.67
C MET A 1 -11.63 -52.22 42.98
N ASN A 2 -10.58 -51.45 42.69
CA ASN A 2 -10.49 -50.04 43.07
C ASN A 2 -10.72 -49.17 41.84
N ALA A 3 -11.80 -48.38 41.85
CA ALA A 3 -12.12 -47.42 40.81
C ALA A 3 -11.38 -46.11 41.08
N ILE A 4 -10.57 -45.66 40.12
CA ILE A 4 -9.85 -44.37 40.16
C ILE A 4 -10.75 -43.32 39.49
N PRO A 5 -11.12 -42.22 40.18
CA PRO A 5 -11.87 -41.15 39.56
C PRO A 5 -10.95 -40.30 38.68
N ARG A 6 -11.36 -40.09 37.43
CA ARG A 6 -10.70 -39.19 36.48
C ARG A 6 -11.25 -37.77 36.69
N THR A 7 -10.50 -36.95 37.42
CA THR A 7 -10.79 -35.52 37.54
C THR A 7 -10.29 -34.81 36.28
N ALA A 8 -11.21 -34.41 35.41
CA ALA A 8 -10.90 -33.58 34.25
C ALA A 8 -10.78 -32.11 34.69
N ILE A 9 -9.57 -31.55 34.62
CA ILE A 9 -9.30 -30.13 34.87
C ILE A 9 -9.58 -29.38 33.57
N PHE A 10 -10.70 -28.65 33.54
CA PHE A 10 -11.05 -27.73 32.46
C PHE A 10 -10.27 -26.42 32.68
N ILE A 11 -9.14 -26.25 31.99
CA ILE A 11 -8.39 -24.98 32.00
C ILE A 11 -9.07 -24.05 30.98
N ALA A 12 -9.92 -23.16 31.49
CA ALA A 12 -10.46 -22.05 30.71
C ALA A 12 -9.36 -21.00 30.49
N LEU A 13 -8.67 -21.06 29.34
CA LEU A 13 -7.82 -19.97 28.88
C LEU A 13 -8.70 -18.79 28.49
N LEU A 14 -8.80 -17.81 29.39
CA LEU A 14 -9.31 -16.47 29.09
C LEU A 14 -8.27 -15.76 28.23
N THR A 15 -8.31 -15.98 26.92
CA THR A 15 -7.64 -15.11 25.95
C THR A 15 -8.34 -13.75 25.98
N ALA A 16 -7.79 -12.82 26.74
CA ALA A 16 -8.15 -11.41 26.65
C ALA A 16 -7.86 -10.94 25.23
N CYS A 17 -8.90 -10.87 24.39
CA CYS A 17 -8.82 -10.18 23.11
C CYS A 17 -8.64 -8.70 23.42
N SER A 18 -7.39 -8.26 23.51
CA SER A 18 -7.05 -6.84 23.44
C SER A 18 -7.59 -6.33 22.11
N THR A 19 -8.67 -5.57 22.17
CA THR A 19 -9.20 -4.82 21.03
C THR A 19 -8.20 -3.71 20.76
N THR A 20 -7.22 -4.00 19.90
CA THR A 20 -6.34 -2.97 19.36
C THR A 20 -7.23 -2.06 18.54
N THR A 21 -7.51 -0.86 19.05
CA THR A 21 -8.18 0.19 18.28
C THR A 21 -7.28 0.49 17.08
N VAL A 22 -7.64 -0.04 15.92
CA VAL A 22 -6.99 0.29 14.65
C VAL A 22 -7.30 1.76 14.43
N LYS A 23 -6.30 2.61 14.60
CA LYS A 23 -6.42 4.03 14.25
C LYS A 23 -6.79 4.08 12.78
N GLU A 24 -7.90 4.72 12.44
CA GLU A 24 -8.28 4.87 11.04
C GLU A 24 -7.11 5.47 10.25
N PRO A 25 -6.79 4.91 9.07
CA PRO A 25 -5.68 5.42 8.27
C PRO A 25 -5.92 6.88 7.94
N ASP A 26 -4.99 7.76 8.28
CA ASP A 26 -5.02 9.14 7.83
C ASP A 26 -4.87 9.16 6.30
N THR A 27 -5.92 9.58 5.59
CA THR A 27 -5.98 9.66 4.12
C THR A 27 -5.67 11.05 3.58
N SER A 28 -5.64 12.08 4.43
CA SER A 28 -5.27 13.45 4.03
C SER A 28 -3.96 13.59 3.25
N PRO A 29 -2.92 12.75 3.48
CA PRO A 29 -1.69 12.72 2.69
C PRO A 29 -1.89 12.47 1.19
N TRP A 30 -2.85 11.59 0.90
CA TRP A 30 -3.06 11.04 -0.41
C TRP A 30 -3.95 11.95 -1.25
N ASP A 31 -4.76 12.81 -0.63
CA ASP A 31 -5.75 13.65 -1.33
C ASP A 31 -5.13 14.62 -2.36
N ALA A 32 -3.87 15.00 -2.17
CA ALA A 32 -3.11 15.84 -3.11
C ALA A 32 -2.14 15.05 -4.01
N PHE A 33 -2.12 13.71 -3.92
CA PHE A 33 -1.17 12.86 -4.63
C PHE A 33 -1.65 12.54 -6.06
N GLY A 34 -0.84 12.92 -7.05
CA GLY A 34 -1.10 12.64 -8.47
C GLY A 34 -2.32 13.36 -9.02
N TYR A 35 -3.29 12.62 -9.53
CA TYR A 35 -4.53 13.16 -10.09
C TYR A 35 -5.70 13.10 -9.12
N ARG A 36 -6.73 13.91 -9.40
CA ARG A 36 -7.97 13.90 -8.61
C ARG A 36 -8.61 12.52 -8.62
N GLY A 37 -8.71 11.90 -7.44
CA GLY A 37 -9.33 10.59 -7.26
C GLY A 37 -8.33 9.45 -7.05
N MET A 38 -7.05 9.65 -7.38
CA MET A 38 -6.00 8.62 -7.23
C MET A 38 -5.95 8.07 -5.81
N ALA A 39 -6.00 8.94 -4.80
CA ALA A 39 -6.09 8.58 -3.39
C ALA A 39 -7.21 7.57 -3.09
N GLY A 40 -8.42 7.89 -3.55
CA GLY A 40 -9.61 7.09 -3.33
C GLY A 40 -9.54 5.75 -4.05
N GLU A 41 -9.00 5.73 -5.27
CA GLU A 41 -8.80 4.51 -6.04
C GLU A 41 -7.75 3.60 -5.39
N VAL A 42 -6.59 4.14 -4.97
CA VAL A 42 -5.54 3.41 -4.24
C VAL A 42 -6.07 2.86 -2.92
N ASN A 43 -6.79 3.66 -2.13
CA ASN A 43 -7.35 3.24 -0.85
C ASN A 43 -8.38 2.12 -1.03
N ARG A 44 -9.24 2.23 -2.04
CA ARG A 44 -10.24 1.21 -2.34
C ARG A 44 -9.59 -0.08 -2.81
N LEU A 45 -8.63 0.01 -3.73
CA LEU A 45 -7.88 -1.14 -4.26
C LEU A 45 -7.12 -1.89 -3.16
N ALA A 46 -6.47 -1.17 -2.25
CA ALA A 46 -5.74 -1.77 -1.14
C ALA A 46 -6.68 -2.51 -0.16
N GLY A 47 -7.94 -2.11 -0.12
CA GLY A 47 -8.96 -2.65 0.78
C GLY A 47 -8.95 -2.01 2.17
N GLU A 48 -10.08 -2.17 2.86
CA GLU A 48 -10.24 -1.73 4.24
C GLU A 48 -9.24 -2.44 5.16
N GLY A 49 -8.62 -1.71 6.08
CA GLY A 49 -7.62 -2.26 7.00
C GLY A 49 -6.23 -2.49 6.41
N SER A 50 -6.00 -2.17 5.14
CA SER A 50 -4.66 -2.16 4.55
C SER A 50 -3.70 -1.20 5.28
N LEU A 51 -2.43 -1.59 5.35
CA LEU A 51 -1.37 -0.78 5.94
C LEU A 51 -1.09 0.43 5.04
N ASN A 52 -1.09 1.63 5.61
CA ASN A 52 -0.59 2.83 4.93
C ASN A 52 0.92 2.93 5.19
N CYS A 53 1.73 2.51 4.24
CA CYS A 53 3.20 2.60 4.32
C CYS A 53 3.74 3.96 3.85
N GLY A 54 2.89 4.98 3.79
CA GLY A 54 3.27 6.37 3.59
C GLY A 54 3.41 6.80 2.14
N ILE A 55 3.63 8.11 1.97
CA ILE A 55 4.03 8.75 0.72
C ILE A 55 5.40 9.41 0.94
N HIS A 56 6.28 9.31 -0.06
CA HIS A 56 7.58 9.98 -0.08
C HIS A 56 7.68 10.97 -1.23
N ASN A 57 7.92 12.23 -0.89
CA ASN A 57 8.27 13.24 -1.88
C ASN A 57 9.79 13.31 -2.01
N HIS A 58 10.34 12.73 -3.08
CA HIS A 58 11.78 12.78 -3.35
C HIS A 58 12.25 14.16 -3.84
N LEU A 59 11.33 15.11 -4.05
CA LEU A 59 11.64 16.47 -4.50
C LEU A 59 11.90 17.41 -3.32
N ASP A 60 11.22 17.18 -2.21
CA ASP A 60 11.44 17.90 -0.97
C ASP A 60 11.41 16.93 0.21
N VAL A 61 12.61 16.46 0.60
CA VAL A 61 12.80 15.53 1.71
C VAL A 61 12.50 16.14 3.08
N ASN A 62 12.36 17.46 3.16
CA ASN A 62 12.03 18.15 4.40
C ASN A 62 10.55 18.53 4.49
N ASP A 63 9.76 18.28 3.44
CA ASP A 63 8.33 18.58 3.43
C ASP A 63 7.59 17.61 4.38
N PRO A 64 7.18 18.05 5.58
CA PRO A 64 6.49 17.16 6.52
C PRO A 64 5.03 16.94 6.12
N VAL A 65 4.49 17.76 5.20
CA VAL A 65 3.12 17.68 4.70
C VAL A 65 3.00 16.64 3.61
N ASN A 66 4.09 16.31 2.91
CA ASN A 66 4.10 15.29 1.86
C ASN A 66 4.99 14.07 2.18
N ASN A 67 5.80 14.12 3.24
CA ASN A 67 6.55 12.97 3.78
C ASN A 67 5.93 12.49 5.10
N HIS A 68 4.94 11.61 4.98
CA HIS A 68 4.10 11.20 6.14
C HIS A 68 4.74 10.14 7.02
N MET A 69 5.80 9.51 6.52
CA MET A 69 6.59 8.54 7.23
C MET A 69 8.05 8.74 6.86
N THR A 70 8.96 8.40 7.76
CA THR A 70 10.37 8.37 7.39
C THR A 70 10.63 7.24 6.39
N ILE A 71 11.71 7.33 5.61
CA ILE A 71 12.13 6.25 4.71
C ILE A 71 12.34 4.95 5.48
N ALA A 72 12.86 5.03 6.72
CA ALA A 72 13.09 3.87 7.56
C ALA A 72 11.78 3.19 8.00
N ASP A 73 10.77 3.98 8.38
CA ASP A 73 9.47 3.44 8.82
C ASP A 73 8.70 2.84 7.65
N SER A 74 8.75 3.49 6.49
CA SER A 74 8.08 3.01 5.28
C SER A 74 8.72 1.72 4.78
N ARG A 75 10.06 1.66 4.81
CA ARG A 75 10.82 0.42 4.57
C ARG A 75 10.39 -0.70 5.50
N ALA A 76 10.27 -0.42 6.81
CA ALA A 76 9.88 -1.41 7.79
C ALA A 76 8.44 -1.89 7.56
N CYS A 77 7.52 -0.96 7.28
CA CYS A 77 6.13 -1.23 6.94
C CYS A 77 6.03 -2.17 5.73
N ILE A 78 6.64 -1.79 4.60
CA ILE A 78 6.58 -2.56 3.36
C ILE A 78 7.20 -3.95 3.54
N LYS A 79 8.38 -4.05 4.18
CA LYS A 79 9.00 -5.36 4.47
C LYS A 79 8.10 -6.26 5.29
N SER A 80 7.49 -5.71 6.34
CA SER A 80 6.56 -6.45 7.20
C SER A 80 5.32 -6.88 6.42
N ALA A 81 4.75 -5.98 5.62
CA ALA A 81 3.55 -6.22 4.83
C ALA A 81 3.77 -7.35 3.82
N ILE A 82 4.84 -7.28 3.02
CA ILE A 82 5.21 -8.32 2.05
C ILE A 82 5.49 -9.66 2.74
N GLY A 83 6.28 -9.63 3.83
CA GLY A 83 6.64 -10.85 4.56
C GLY A 83 5.45 -11.55 5.25
N THR A 84 4.37 -10.82 5.51
CA THR A 84 3.14 -11.35 6.14
C THR A 84 1.97 -11.45 5.18
N GLN A 85 2.15 -11.08 3.90
CA GLN A 85 1.07 -10.95 2.91
C GLN A 85 -0.09 -10.07 3.43
N THR A 86 0.25 -9.02 4.19
CA THR A 86 -0.72 -8.04 4.67
C THR A 86 -0.91 -6.98 3.59
N PRO A 87 -2.15 -6.65 3.20
CA PRO A 87 -2.41 -5.59 2.22
C PRO A 87 -1.79 -4.28 2.64
N PHE A 88 -1.21 -3.55 1.69
CA PHE A 88 -0.61 -2.25 1.96
C PHE A 88 -0.68 -1.33 0.76
N ARG A 89 -0.44 -0.05 1.01
CA ARG A 89 -0.23 0.97 -0.01
C ARG A 89 1.00 1.81 0.32
N TYR A 90 1.72 2.20 -0.70
CA TYR A 90 2.90 3.05 -0.63
C TYR A 90 2.90 4.00 -1.82
N GLY A 91 3.23 5.27 -1.61
CA GLY A 91 3.31 6.28 -2.66
C GLY A 91 4.67 6.94 -2.72
N SER A 92 5.05 7.41 -3.91
CA SER A 92 6.23 8.24 -4.08
C SER A 92 6.05 9.28 -5.19
N VAL A 93 6.72 10.42 -5.04
CA VAL A 93 6.80 11.48 -6.07
C VAL A 93 8.25 11.72 -6.41
N ARG A 94 8.59 11.73 -7.71
CA ARG A 94 9.94 12.02 -8.20
C ARG A 94 9.92 12.71 -9.55
N ILE A 95 11.08 13.23 -9.97
CA ILE A 95 11.31 13.71 -11.33
C ILE A 95 12.34 12.77 -11.97
N PRO A 96 11.94 11.86 -12.88
CA PRO A 96 12.88 10.98 -13.56
C PRO A 96 13.73 11.73 -14.59
N VAL A 97 13.11 12.62 -15.37
CA VAL A 97 13.77 13.40 -16.43
C VAL A 97 13.16 14.81 -16.51
N ASP A 98 11.94 14.93 -17.04
CA ASP A 98 11.27 16.19 -17.41
C ASP A 98 9.79 16.23 -17.03
N SER A 99 9.40 15.36 -16.08
CA SER A 99 8.03 15.21 -15.62
C SER A 99 7.97 14.95 -14.12
N TYR A 100 6.82 15.24 -13.52
CA TYR A 100 6.45 14.72 -12.21
C TYR A 100 5.90 13.31 -12.38
N LEU A 101 6.57 12.33 -11.77
CA LEU A 101 6.07 10.98 -11.69
C LEU A 101 5.54 10.72 -10.27
N PHE A 102 4.25 10.48 -10.19
CA PHE A 102 3.56 10.00 -9.01
C PHE A 102 3.35 8.49 -9.17
N ASP A 103 3.87 7.70 -8.23
CA ASP A 103 3.87 6.24 -8.32
C ASP A 103 3.31 5.64 -7.03
N ALA A 104 2.30 4.80 -7.15
CA ALA A 104 1.68 4.10 -6.04
C ALA A 104 1.78 2.58 -6.20
N LEU A 105 2.33 1.93 -5.18
CA LEU A 105 2.38 0.48 -5.06
C LEU A 105 1.30 0.02 -4.09
N VAL A 106 0.51 -0.96 -4.50
CA VAL A 106 -0.52 -1.58 -3.68
C VAL A 106 -0.33 -3.09 -3.67
N LEU A 107 -0.43 -3.70 -2.49
CA LEU A 107 -0.68 -5.13 -2.33
C LEU A 107 -2.13 -5.29 -1.83
N THR A 108 -2.95 -6.01 -2.57
CA THR A 108 -4.36 -6.22 -2.25
C THR A 108 -4.56 -7.39 -1.27
N ALA A 109 -5.79 -7.55 -0.76
CA ALA A 109 -6.19 -8.71 0.05
C ALA A 109 -6.13 -10.06 -0.71
N SER A 110 -6.20 -10.04 -2.04
CA SER A 110 -6.00 -11.22 -2.89
C SER A 110 -4.53 -11.60 -3.06
N GLY A 111 -3.58 -10.77 -2.60
CA GLY A 111 -2.15 -10.99 -2.77
C GLY A 111 -1.60 -10.48 -4.11
N GLU A 112 -2.37 -9.68 -4.84
CA GLU A 112 -1.95 -9.11 -6.12
C GLU A 112 -1.22 -7.78 -5.91
N TYR A 113 -0.13 -7.56 -6.66
CA TYR A 113 0.54 -6.27 -6.69
C TYR A 113 0.00 -5.40 -7.81
N TRP A 114 -0.22 -4.12 -7.49
CA TRP A 114 -0.65 -3.11 -8.44
C TRP A 114 0.28 -1.90 -8.38
N SER A 115 0.69 -1.44 -9.55
CA SER A 115 1.56 -0.28 -9.77
C SER A 115 0.76 0.76 -10.55
N ILE A 116 0.46 1.89 -9.93
CA ILE A 116 -0.32 2.98 -10.50
C ILE A 116 0.58 4.20 -10.65
N LYS A 117 0.90 4.54 -11.89
CA LYS A 117 1.79 5.63 -12.25
C LYS A 117 1.00 6.74 -12.93
N TYR A 118 1.24 7.96 -12.50
CA TYR A 118 0.76 9.17 -13.15
C TYR A 118 1.96 10.05 -13.47
N ASP A 119 2.23 10.20 -14.76
CA ASP A 119 3.35 10.93 -15.31
C ASP A 119 2.82 12.24 -15.91
N SER A 120 3.21 13.39 -15.35
CA SER A 120 2.73 14.70 -15.77
C SER A 120 3.91 15.59 -16.11
N MET A 121 3.91 16.19 -17.31
CA MET A 121 4.93 17.17 -17.69
C MET A 121 5.02 18.29 -16.66
N LEU A 122 6.23 18.82 -16.43
CA LEU A 122 6.46 19.88 -15.42
C LEU A 122 5.65 21.16 -15.69
N ASP A 123 5.29 21.40 -16.95
CA ASP A 123 4.45 22.52 -17.38
C ASP A 123 2.94 22.20 -17.38
N GLY A 124 2.57 20.96 -17.04
CA GLY A 124 1.19 20.47 -17.03
C GLY A 124 0.54 20.31 -18.40
N SER A 125 1.31 20.36 -19.50
CA SER A 125 0.80 20.30 -20.86
C SER A 125 0.30 18.92 -21.29
N ASP A 126 0.89 17.87 -20.72
CA ASP A 126 0.53 16.48 -20.98
C ASP A 126 0.59 15.66 -19.68
N ALA A 127 -0.25 14.64 -19.61
CA ALA A 127 -0.28 13.70 -18.51
C ALA A 127 -0.73 12.31 -18.97
N GLN A 128 -0.04 11.29 -18.49
CA GLN A 128 -0.27 9.89 -18.81
C GLN A 128 -0.46 9.08 -17.53
N ARG A 129 -1.40 8.15 -17.58
CA ARG A 129 -1.62 7.18 -16.49
C ARG A 129 -1.29 5.79 -17.00
N PHE A 130 -0.56 5.05 -16.18
CA PHE A 130 -0.26 3.64 -16.39
C PHE A 130 -0.70 2.86 -15.16
N VAL A 131 -1.44 1.78 -15.38
CA VAL A 131 -1.84 0.86 -14.33
C VAL A 131 -1.32 -0.51 -14.72
N GLU A 132 -0.57 -1.14 -13.83
CA GLU A 132 0.03 -2.44 -14.04
C GLU A 132 -0.40 -3.36 -12.90
N ARG A 133 -0.82 -4.58 -13.23
CA ARG A 133 -0.96 -5.69 -12.28
C ARG A 133 0.26 -6.59 -12.44
N CYS A 134 0.90 -6.97 -11.34
CA CYS A 134 2.16 -7.71 -11.35
C CYS A 134 2.08 -8.94 -10.43
N ASP A 135 2.77 -10.00 -10.82
CA ASP A 135 2.88 -11.24 -10.03
C ASP A 135 3.72 -11.03 -8.75
N ASP A 136 4.76 -10.20 -8.84
CA ASP A 136 5.66 -9.89 -7.72
C ASP A 136 6.27 -8.49 -7.89
N VAL A 137 6.94 -8.01 -6.86
CA VAL A 137 7.69 -6.74 -6.88
C VAL A 137 9.06 -6.88 -6.24
N LYS A 138 10.05 -6.29 -6.91
CA LYS A 138 11.39 -6.13 -6.37
C LYS A 138 11.56 -4.71 -5.84
N ILE A 139 11.84 -4.59 -4.55
CA ILE A 139 11.99 -3.29 -3.88
C ILE A 139 13.45 -3.02 -3.58
N ASP A 140 13.97 -1.90 -4.08
CA ASP A 140 15.21 -1.33 -3.56
C ASP A 140 14.92 -0.61 -2.25
N TYR A 141 15.10 -1.31 -1.15
CA TYR A 141 14.84 -0.76 0.17
C TYR A 141 15.65 0.49 0.49
N LYS A 142 16.80 0.75 -0.16
CA LYS A 142 17.58 1.96 0.11
C LYS A 142 16.85 3.21 -0.40
N SER A 143 16.35 3.15 -1.62
CA SER A 143 15.68 4.27 -2.31
C SER A 143 14.16 4.23 -2.21
N LEU A 144 13.59 3.10 -1.76
CA LEU A 144 12.15 2.77 -1.81
C LEU A 144 11.56 2.81 -3.23
N GLN A 145 12.41 2.69 -4.25
CA GLN A 145 11.97 2.41 -5.60
C GLN A 145 11.63 0.92 -5.74
N TYR A 146 10.75 0.60 -6.68
CA TYR A 146 10.36 -0.77 -6.97
C TYR A 146 10.25 -1.01 -8.47
N GLU A 147 10.35 -2.28 -8.82
CA GLU A 147 10.19 -2.83 -10.15
C GLU A 147 9.19 -3.98 -10.06
N GLY A 148 8.12 -3.93 -10.84
CA GLY A 148 7.19 -5.04 -10.93
C GLY A 148 7.74 -6.17 -11.80
N ILE A 149 7.40 -7.41 -11.45
CA ILE A 149 7.80 -8.63 -12.14
C ILE A 149 6.54 -9.30 -12.68
N GLY A 150 6.57 -9.74 -13.94
CA GLY A 150 5.41 -10.40 -14.56
C GLY A 150 4.23 -9.45 -14.75
N CYS A 151 4.49 -8.18 -15.04
CA CYS A 151 3.42 -7.19 -15.11
C CYS A 151 2.63 -7.25 -16.42
N GLU A 152 1.33 -7.03 -16.32
CA GLU A 152 0.44 -6.72 -17.42
C GLU A 152 -0.11 -5.30 -17.29
N ILE A 153 -0.20 -4.60 -18.42
CA ILE A 153 -0.80 -3.28 -18.47
C ILE A 153 -2.32 -3.46 -18.47
N ILE A 154 -2.96 -2.86 -17.47
CA ILE A 154 -4.41 -2.92 -17.28
C ILE A 154 -5.05 -1.76 -18.04
N LYS A 155 -6.07 -2.09 -18.83
CA LYS A 155 -6.85 -1.09 -19.57
C LYS A 155 -7.78 -0.33 -18.65
N GLU A 156 -8.22 0.85 -19.09
CA GLU A 156 -9.05 1.73 -18.27
C GLU A 156 -10.35 1.07 -17.80
N ASP A 157 -11.04 0.34 -18.67
CA ASP A 157 -12.28 -0.35 -18.35
C ASP A 157 -12.07 -1.43 -17.28
N GLU A 158 -11.03 -2.25 -17.43
CA GLU A 158 -10.66 -3.27 -16.44
C GLU A 158 -10.23 -2.65 -15.11
N TRP A 159 -9.50 -1.53 -15.14
CA TRP A 159 -9.12 -0.78 -13.94
C TRP A 159 -10.35 -0.28 -13.17
N GLN A 160 -11.29 0.36 -13.87
CA GLN A 160 -12.51 0.87 -13.25
C GLN A 160 -13.36 -0.25 -12.63
N ASP A 161 -13.35 -1.43 -13.24
CA ASP A 161 -14.03 -2.61 -12.69
C ASP A 161 -13.29 -3.18 -11.47
N ALA A 162 -11.95 -3.29 -11.52
CA ALA A 162 -11.14 -3.73 -10.38
C ALA A 162 -11.37 -2.85 -9.15
N VAL A 163 -11.36 -1.52 -9.34
CA VAL A 163 -11.59 -0.57 -8.25
C VAL A 163 -13.01 -0.66 -7.69
N LYS A 164 -14.04 -0.93 -8.50
CA LYS A 164 -15.44 -0.98 -8.02
C LYS A 164 -15.81 -2.27 -7.28
N ASN A 165 -15.12 -3.37 -7.58
CA ASN A 165 -15.50 -4.71 -7.13
C ASN A 165 -14.70 -5.24 -5.93
N ILE A 166 -13.85 -4.39 -5.33
CA ILE A 166 -13.18 -4.63 -4.05
C ILE A 166 -14.03 -4.04 -2.91
#